data_AF-A0A0B5HL96-F1
#
_entry.id   AF-A0A0B5HL96-F1
#
_cell.length_a   1.000
_cell.length_b   1.000
_cell.length_c   1.000
_cell.angle_alpha   90.00
_cell.angle_beta   90.00
_cell.angle_gamma   90.00
#
_symmetry.space_group_name_H-M   'P 1'
#
loop_
_entity.id
_entity.type
_entity.pdbx_description
1 polymer ?
#
loop_
_entity_poly.entity_id
_entity_poly.type
_entity_poly.pdbx_seq_one_letter_code
_entity_poly.pdbx_strand_id
1 'polypeptide(L)'
;MKIAIFGATGGTGKELVKQALEQGHEITALVRNPEKLSINNKKLKIIKGDVLNEDDVSKAIQGSDAVLVALGVKPLSKAKVVGPGTKNIIEAMKAHNAKRLIVESAMFMDDAVRKNSFLISLLTKTFMKGLYADKLVQESAIRKSGLKWVIVRPVGLANGPKTETYRFGESLELKGLFPMIARADVADFMLKQLRSDVNLHKMVLIAN
;
A
#
# COMPACT_ATOMS: atom_id res chain seq x y z
N MET A 1 -1.03 11.46 14.87
CA MET A 1 -2.20 11.09 14.07
C MET A 1 -2.57 9.66 14.41
N LYS A 2 -3.86 9.34 14.32
CA LYS A 2 -4.40 7.98 14.40
C LYS A 2 -4.46 7.40 12.99
N ILE A 3 -3.81 6.27 12.76
CA ILE A 3 -3.62 5.70 11.43
C ILE A 3 -4.06 4.24 11.43
N ALA A 4 -4.96 3.89 10.52
CA ALA A 4 -5.27 2.50 10.23
C ALA A 4 -4.28 1.94 9.19
N ILE A 5 -3.71 0.77 9.44
CA ILE A 5 -2.77 0.10 8.52
C ILE A 5 -3.33 -1.27 8.13
N PHE A 6 -3.52 -1.45 6.82
CA PHE A 6 -3.90 -2.73 6.21
C PHE A 6 -2.69 -3.36 5.52
N GLY A 7 -2.49 -4.67 5.69
CA GLY A 7 -1.29 -5.35 5.20
C GLY A 7 -0.07 -5.22 6.14
N ALA A 8 -0.31 -4.86 7.41
CA ALA A 8 0.73 -4.61 8.43
C ALA A 8 1.70 -5.78 8.69
N THR A 9 1.35 -7.01 8.34
CA THR A 9 2.23 -8.18 8.50
C THR A 9 3.10 -8.48 7.27
N GLY A 10 2.86 -7.78 6.15
CA GLY A 10 3.68 -7.84 4.94
C GLY A 10 5.01 -7.10 5.11
N GLY A 11 5.93 -7.27 4.16
CA GLY A 11 7.26 -6.66 4.24
C GLY A 11 7.21 -5.13 4.39
N THR A 12 6.52 -4.43 3.48
CA THR A 12 6.35 -2.97 3.55
C THR A 12 5.47 -2.57 4.75
N GLY A 13 4.42 -3.35 5.04
CA GLY A 13 3.53 -3.10 6.17
C GLY A 13 4.22 -3.10 7.53
N LYS A 14 5.19 -4.00 7.75
CA LYS A 14 5.98 -4.04 8.99
C LYS A 14 6.82 -2.77 9.16
N GLU A 15 7.43 -2.30 8.07
CA GLU A 15 8.18 -1.03 8.05
C GLU A 15 7.25 0.16 8.31
N LEU A 16 6.06 0.19 7.72
CA LEU A 16 5.06 1.23 7.99
C LEU A 16 4.68 1.28 9.47
N VAL A 17 4.37 0.13 10.10
CA VAL A 17 4.04 0.09 11.53
C VAL A 17 5.22 0.59 12.37
N LYS A 18 6.42 0.06 12.13
CA LYS A 18 7.62 0.44 12.87
C LYS A 18 7.89 1.94 12.79
N GLN A 19 8.01 2.47 11.58
CA GLN A 19 8.37 3.86 11.36
C GLN A 19 7.27 4.83 11.80
N ALA A 20 5.99 4.47 11.65
CA ALA A 20 4.90 5.32 12.12
C ALA A 20 4.87 5.42 13.67
N LEU A 21 5.18 4.32 14.37
CA LEU A 21 5.34 4.34 15.83
C LEU A 21 6.55 5.17 16.27
N GLU A 22 7.67 5.10 15.55
CA GLU A 22 8.85 5.95 15.76
C GLU A 22 8.53 7.44 15.56
N GLN A 23 7.66 7.78 14.60
CA GLN A 23 7.13 9.14 14.40
C GLN A 23 6.04 9.54 15.42
N GLY A 24 5.78 8.68 16.40
CA GLY A 24 4.87 8.93 17.51
C GLY A 24 3.38 8.82 17.18
N HIS A 25 3.02 8.23 16.03
CA HIS A 25 1.63 8.00 15.64
C HIS A 25 0.96 6.87 16.45
N GLU A 26 -0.37 6.92 16.53
CA GLU A 26 -1.20 5.86 17.08
C GLU A 26 -1.70 4.98 15.92
N ILE A 27 -1.47 3.67 16.01
CA ILE A 27 -1.67 2.74 14.91
C ILE A 27 -2.75 1.73 15.27
N THR A 28 -3.72 1.56 14.38
CA THR A 28 -4.63 0.41 14.40
C THR A 28 -4.31 -0.49 13.21
N ALA A 29 -3.83 -1.71 13.46
CA ALA A 29 -3.49 -2.68 12.41
C ALA A 29 -4.55 -3.78 12.33
N LEU A 30 -5.20 -3.93 11.17
CA LEU A 30 -6.05 -5.10 10.90
C LEU A 30 -5.19 -6.24 10.35
N VAL A 31 -5.15 -7.36 11.06
CA VAL A 31 -4.31 -8.51 10.70
C VAL A 31 -5.07 -9.83 10.86
N ARG A 32 -4.87 -10.76 9.92
CA ARG A 32 -5.43 -12.12 10.03
C ARG A 32 -4.73 -12.96 11.11
N ASN A 33 -3.43 -12.71 11.24
CA ASN A 33 -2.48 -13.49 12.02
C ASN A 33 -1.66 -12.55 12.92
N PRO A 34 -2.18 -12.19 14.12
CA PRO A 34 -1.54 -11.26 15.04
C PRO A 34 -0.11 -11.65 15.42
N GLU A 35 0.18 -12.95 15.51
CA GLU A 35 1.48 -13.49 15.88
C GLU A 35 2.61 -13.09 14.91
N LYS A 36 2.28 -12.67 13.68
CA LYS A 36 3.26 -12.22 12.68
C LYS A 36 3.71 -10.78 12.86
N LEU A 37 3.07 -10.03 13.77
CA LEU A 37 3.40 -8.66 14.12
C LEU A 37 3.86 -8.60 15.58
N SER A 38 5.09 -9.04 15.82
CA SER A 38 5.72 -9.10 17.16
C SER A 38 6.27 -7.73 17.58
N ILE A 39 5.41 -6.71 17.65
CA ILE A 39 5.75 -5.36 18.13
C ILE A 39 4.92 -5.08 19.37
N ASN A 40 5.56 -4.87 20.52
CA ASN A 40 4.88 -4.45 21.74
C ASN A 40 5.04 -2.94 21.91
N ASN A 41 3.96 -2.18 21.69
CA ASN A 41 3.96 -0.72 21.83
C ASN A 41 2.57 -0.26 22.26
N LYS A 42 2.48 0.60 23.28
CA LYS A 42 1.21 1.15 23.80
C LYS A 42 0.40 1.93 22.77
N LYS A 43 1.04 2.41 21.71
CA LYS A 43 0.42 3.13 20.58
C LYS A 43 0.01 2.21 19.44
N LEU A 44 0.20 0.90 19.56
CA LEU A 44 -0.21 -0.09 18.56
C LEU A 44 -1.41 -0.90 19.08
N LYS A 45 -2.56 -0.73 18.43
CA LYS A 45 -3.73 -1.58 18.60
C LYS A 45 -3.77 -2.60 17.45
N ILE A 46 -3.83 -3.88 17.78
CA ILE A 46 -3.97 -4.95 16.79
C ILE A 46 -5.41 -5.47 16.84
N ILE A 47 -6.07 -5.47 15.68
CA ILE A 47 -7.39 -6.08 15.51
C ILE A 47 -7.20 -7.34 14.67
N LYS A 48 -7.63 -8.49 15.21
CA LYS A 48 -7.68 -9.73 14.46
C LYS A 48 -8.93 -9.72 13.56
N GLY A 49 -8.74 -9.87 12.26
CA GLY A 49 -9.85 -9.92 11.31
C GLY A 49 -9.40 -10.01 9.86
N ASP A 50 -10.35 -9.90 8.93
CA ASP A 50 -10.12 -9.97 7.48
C ASP A 50 -10.54 -8.67 6.79
N VAL A 51 -9.72 -8.21 5.83
CA VAL A 51 -10.05 -7.00 5.04
C VAL A 51 -11.26 -7.22 4.13
N LEU A 52 -11.63 -8.47 3.86
CA LEU A 52 -12.85 -8.82 3.14
C LEU A 52 -14.11 -8.78 4.02
N ASN A 53 -13.96 -8.67 5.34
CA ASN A 53 -15.07 -8.48 6.26
C ASN A 53 -15.25 -6.97 6.54
N GLU A 54 -16.43 -6.44 6.21
CA GLU A 54 -16.71 -5.00 6.32
C GLU A 54 -16.69 -4.50 7.77
N ASP A 55 -17.20 -5.30 8.72
CA ASP A 55 -17.21 -4.94 10.14
C ASP A 55 -15.80 -4.85 10.72
N ASP A 56 -14.93 -5.80 10.35
CA ASP A 56 -13.52 -5.81 10.76
C ASP A 56 -12.79 -4.57 10.24
N VAL A 57 -13.02 -4.21 8.97
CA VAL A 57 -12.47 -3.01 8.34
C VAL A 57 -13.00 -1.74 9.01
N SER A 58 -14.31 -1.68 9.28
CA SER A 58 -14.98 -0.57 9.95
C SER A 58 -14.40 -0.33 11.35
N LYS A 59 -14.27 -1.40 12.16
CA LYS A 59 -13.63 -1.34 13.49
C LYS A 59 -12.19 -0.85 13.45
N ALA A 60 -11.44 -1.19 12.41
CA ALA A 60 -10.05 -0.76 12.24
C ALA A 60 -9.92 0.71 11.84
N ILE A 61 -10.89 1.26 11.11
CA ILE A 61 -10.86 2.64 10.63
C ILE A 61 -11.48 3.62 11.62
N GLN A 62 -12.41 3.18 12.47
CA GLN A 62 -13.10 4.04 13.44
C GLN A 62 -12.12 4.96 14.21
N GLY A 63 -12.32 6.27 14.07
CA GLY A 63 -11.51 7.29 14.74
C GLY A 63 -10.11 7.54 14.15
N SER A 64 -9.81 6.99 12.96
CA SER A 64 -8.54 7.23 12.25
C SER A 64 -8.58 8.52 11.44
N ASP A 65 -7.46 9.25 11.43
CA ASP A 65 -7.24 10.44 10.59
C ASP A 65 -6.89 10.05 9.15
N ALA A 66 -6.14 8.95 9.01
CA ALA A 66 -5.59 8.47 7.75
C ALA A 66 -5.54 6.94 7.68
N VAL A 67 -5.45 6.41 6.45
CA VAL A 67 -5.34 4.98 6.18
C VAL A 67 -4.16 4.71 5.25
N LEU A 68 -3.33 3.74 5.63
CA LEU A 68 -2.23 3.21 4.83
C LEU A 68 -2.57 1.78 4.38
N VAL A 69 -2.41 1.49 3.09
CA VAL A 69 -2.73 0.18 2.51
C VAL A 69 -1.50 -0.42 1.85
N ALA A 70 -0.94 -1.46 2.46
CA ALA A 70 0.17 -2.28 1.96
C ALA A 70 -0.30 -3.72 1.68
N LEU A 71 -1.50 -3.85 1.10
CA LEU A 71 -2.09 -5.14 0.77
C LEU A 71 -1.38 -5.79 -0.41
N GLY A 72 -1.11 -7.07 -0.29
CA GLY A 72 -0.55 -7.90 -1.33
C GLY A 72 -0.94 -9.36 -1.16
N VAL A 73 -0.85 -10.11 -2.25
CA VAL A 73 -0.98 -11.56 -2.25
C VAL A 73 0.35 -12.18 -2.67
N LYS A 74 0.59 -13.43 -2.27
CA LYS A 74 1.77 -14.17 -2.72
C LYS A 74 1.79 -14.25 -4.26
N PRO A 75 2.98 -14.28 -4.90
CA PRO A 75 3.09 -14.61 -6.32
C PRO A 75 2.29 -15.87 -6.66
N LEU A 76 1.70 -15.93 -7.85
CA LEU A 76 0.82 -17.02 -8.32
C LEU A 76 -0.51 -17.20 -7.56
N SER A 77 -0.79 -16.42 -6.51
CA SER A 77 -2.09 -16.44 -5.87
C SER A 77 -3.21 -16.01 -6.83
N LYS A 78 -4.30 -16.77 -6.85
CA LYS A 78 -5.54 -16.41 -7.55
C LYS A 78 -6.53 -15.65 -6.66
N ALA A 79 -6.19 -15.44 -5.39
CA ALA A 79 -7.05 -14.76 -4.44
C ALA A 79 -7.24 -13.29 -4.83
N LYS A 80 -8.50 -12.85 -4.90
CA LYS A 80 -8.89 -11.46 -5.13
C LYS A 80 -9.15 -10.79 -3.78
N VAL A 81 -8.11 -10.21 -3.20
CA VAL A 81 -8.13 -9.65 -1.84
C VAL A 81 -7.86 -8.16 -1.86
N VAL A 82 -6.96 -7.70 -2.73
CA VAL A 82 -6.47 -6.33 -2.78
C VAL A 82 -7.57 -5.39 -3.29
N GLY A 83 -8.23 -5.71 -4.40
CA GLY A 83 -9.30 -4.91 -4.98
C GLY A 83 -10.53 -4.85 -4.07
N PRO A 84 -11.17 -5.99 -3.74
CA PRO A 84 -12.33 -6.02 -2.86
C PRO A 84 -12.05 -5.43 -1.47
N GLY A 85 -10.91 -5.78 -0.85
CA GLY A 85 -10.53 -5.22 0.45
C GLY A 85 -10.35 -3.70 0.41
N THR A 86 -9.80 -3.16 -0.69
CA THR A 86 -9.68 -1.69 -0.83
C THR A 86 -11.05 -1.03 -0.98
N LYS A 87 -12.04 -1.67 -1.61
CA LYS A 87 -13.40 -1.14 -1.67
C LYS A 87 -14.02 -1.04 -0.27
N ASN A 88 -13.90 -2.10 0.53
CA ASN A 88 -14.36 -2.09 1.93
C ASN A 88 -13.69 -0.97 2.73
N ILE A 89 -12.38 -0.78 2.55
CA ILE A 89 -11.63 0.31 3.17
C ILE A 89 -12.19 1.67 2.76
N ILE A 90 -12.42 1.90 1.47
CA ILE A 90 -12.96 3.17 0.96
C ILE A 90 -14.34 3.48 1.56
N GLU A 91 -15.24 2.49 1.61
CA GLU A 91 -16.58 2.69 2.17
C GLU A 91 -16.54 2.95 3.68
N ALA A 92 -15.73 2.20 4.43
CA ALA A 92 -15.52 2.46 5.85
C ALA A 92 -14.86 3.82 6.11
N MET A 93 -13.91 4.26 5.27
CA MET A 93 -13.32 5.59 5.36
C MET A 93 -14.35 6.69 5.20
N LYS A 94 -15.28 6.55 4.24
CA LYS A 94 -16.39 7.50 4.05
C LYS A 94 -17.30 7.52 5.28
N ALA A 95 -17.69 6.34 5.78
CA ALA A 95 -18.57 6.21 6.94
C ALA A 95 -17.99 6.82 8.22
N HIS A 96 -16.67 6.70 8.42
CA HIS A 96 -15.96 7.23 9.59
C HIS A 96 -15.27 8.58 9.35
N ASN A 97 -15.51 9.21 8.20
CA ASN A 97 -14.94 10.50 7.80
C ASN A 97 -13.40 10.56 7.83
N ALA A 98 -12.73 9.42 7.61
CA ALA A 98 -11.28 9.35 7.43
C ALA A 98 -10.94 9.76 5.99
N LYS A 99 -10.21 10.87 5.80
CA LYS A 99 -10.10 11.50 4.47
C LYS A 99 -8.84 11.15 3.69
N ARG A 100 -7.77 10.75 4.38
CA ARG A 100 -6.43 10.60 3.79
C ARG A 100 -6.10 9.13 3.53
N LEU A 101 -5.89 8.75 2.27
CA LEU A 101 -5.66 7.37 1.83
C LEU A 101 -4.34 7.23 1.05
N ILE A 102 -3.37 6.47 1.57
CA ILE A 102 -2.10 6.24 0.88
C ILE A 102 -1.97 4.73 0.62
N VAL A 103 -1.75 4.35 -0.64
CA VAL A 103 -1.82 2.94 -1.08
C VAL A 103 -0.58 2.52 -1.83
N GLU A 104 0.02 1.40 -1.43
CA GLU A 104 1.07 0.70 -2.16
C GLU A 104 0.45 -0.16 -3.28
N SER A 105 0.67 0.25 -4.53
CA SER A 105 0.34 -0.50 -5.74
C SER A 105 1.57 -1.27 -6.24
N ALA A 106 1.95 -1.14 -7.51
CA ALA A 106 3.15 -1.71 -8.12
C ALA A 106 3.53 -0.92 -9.38
N MET A 107 4.77 -1.06 -9.84
CA MET A 107 5.16 -0.62 -11.19
C MET A 107 4.42 -1.39 -12.30
N PHE A 108 4.52 -0.93 -13.55
CA PHE A 108 3.95 -1.58 -14.74
C PHE A 108 2.42 -1.75 -14.75
N MET A 109 1.70 -0.88 -14.04
CA MET A 109 0.23 -0.87 -14.04
C MET A 109 -0.34 -0.31 -15.34
N ASP A 110 0.44 0.49 -16.08
CA ASP A 110 -0.03 1.11 -17.32
C ASP A 110 0.08 0.16 -18.52
N ASP A 111 -1.02 0.04 -19.27
CA ASP A 111 -1.14 -0.89 -20.40
C ASP A 111 -0.11 -0.65 -21.51
N ALA A 112 0.21 0.61 -21.80
CA ALA A 112 1.19 0.98 -22.82
C ALA A 112 2.59 0.46 -22.46
N VAL A 113 3.01 0.61 -21.20
CA VAL A 113 4.31 0.13 -20.72
C VAL A 113 4.40 -1.40 -20.81
N ARG A 114 3.32 -2.11 -20.46
CA ARG A 114 3.27 -3.57 -20.56
C ARG A 114 3.31 -4.07 -22.01
N LYS A 115 2.66 -3.37 -22.94
CA LYS A 115 2.63 -3.74 -24.37
C LYS A 115 3.96 -3.48 -25.08
N ASN A 116 4.71 -2.47 -24.66
CA ASN A 116 5.97 -2.08 -25.29
C ASN A 116 7.18 -2.96 -24.91
N SER A 117 7.03 -3.90 -23.97
CA SER A 117 8.09 -4.85 -23.60
C SER A 117 7.57 -6.28 -23.57
N PHE A 118 8.12 -7.13 -24.43
CA PHE A 118 7.74 -8.54 -24.50
C PHE A 118 7.95 -9.26 -23.16
N LEU A 119 9.07 -9.00 -22.49
CA LEU A 119 9.40 -9.61 -21.19
C LEU A 119 8.40 -9.19 -20.09
N ILE A 120 8.08 -7.89 -20.01
CA ILE A 120 7.11 -7.36 -19.03
C ILE A 120 5.70 -7.87 -19.35
N SER A 121 5.32 -7.90 -20.63
CA SER A 121 4.06 -8.50 -21.09
C SER A 121 3.97 -9.96 -20.66
N LEU A 122 5.02 -10.76 -20.87
CA LEU A 122 5.03 -12.17 -20.51
C LEU A 122 4.89 -12.37 -18.99
N LEU A 123 5.70 -11.67 -18.18
CA LEU A 123 5.65 -11.76 -16.72
C LEU A 123 4.29 -11.36 -16.14
N THR A 124 3.71 -10.27 -16.64
CA THR A 124 2.40 -9.76 -16.16
C THR A 124 1.23 -10.61 -16.64
N LYS A 125 1.33 -11.28 -17.81
CA LYS A 125 0.26 -12.17 -18.33
C LYS A 125 0.29 -13.59 -17.77
N THR A 126 1.39 -14.00 -17.14
CA THR A 126 1.59 -15.36 -16.62
C THR A 126 1.60 -15.38 -15.09
N PHE A 127 2.76 -15.13 -14.47
CA PHE A 127 3.02 -15.30 -13.04
C PHE A 127 2.30 -14.29 -12.15
N MET A 128 2.01 -13.09 -12.67
CA MET A 128 1.45 -11.98 -11.88
C MET A 128 0.06 -11.51 -12.35
N LYS A 129 -0.57 -12.23 -13.30
CA LYS A 129 -1.85 -11.81 -13.91
C LYS A 129 -2.94 -11.52 -12.88
N GLY A 130 -3.11 -12.41 -11.90
CA GLY A 130 -4.11 -12.26 -10.84
C GLY A 130 -3.87 -11.01 -9.98
N LEU A 131 -2.62 -10.83 -9.52
CA LEU A 131 -2.22 -9.69 -8.70
C LEU A 131 -2.39 -8.35 -9.43
N TYR A 132 -1.99 -8.26 -10.69
CA TYR A 132 -2.12 -7.03 -11.47
C TYR A 132 -3.59 -6.69 -11.76
N ALA A 133 -4.40 -7.69 -12.12
CA ALA A 133 -5.84 -7.48 -12.31
C ALA A 133 -6.50 -6.96 -11.02
N ASP A 134 -6.12 -7.51 -9.86
CA ASP A 134 -6.65 -7.10 -8.57
C ASP A 134 -6.18 -5.69 -8.15
N LYS A 135 -4.90 -5.35 -8.41
CA LYS A 135 -4.37 -3.99 -8.21
C LYS A 135 -5.00 -2.97 -9.15
N LEU A 136 -5.35 -3.33 -10.39
CA LEU A 136 -6.07 -2.42 -11.31
C LEU A 136 -7.48 -2.10 -10.79
N VAL A 137 -8.17 -3.09 -10.20
CA VAL A 137 -9.44 -2.86 -9.52
C VAL A 137 -9.26 -1.93 -8.32
N GLN A 138 -8.20 -2.12 -7.52
CA GLN A 138 -7.83 -1.24 -6.42
C GLN A 138 -7.61 0.21 -6.89
N GLU A 139 -6.72 0.44 -7.86
CA GLU A 139 -6.41 1.80 -8.35
C GLU A 139 -7.64 2.49 -8.93
N SER A 140 -8.47 1.77 -9.70
CA SER A 140 -9.71 2.30 -10.26
C SER A 140 -10.71 2.70 -9.18
N ALA A 141 -10.87 1.88 -8.13
CA ALA A 141 -11.75 2.20 -7.00
C ALA A 141 -11.25 3.44 -6.22
N ILE A 142 -9.94 3.51 -5.95
CA ILE A 142 -9.32 4.65 -5.25
C ILE A 142 -9.56 5.95 -6.02
N ARG A 143 -9.31 5.96 -7.34
CA ARG A 143 -9.50 7.14 -8.18
C ARG A 143 -10.94 7.66 -8.20
N LYS A 144 -11.92 6.77 -8.08
CA LYS A 144 -13.35 7.10 -8.04
C LYS A 144 -13.89 7.37 -6.64
N SER A 145 -13.06 7.26 -5.59
CA SER A 145 -13.53 7.29 -4.20
C SER A 145 -13.95 8.67 -3.69
N GLY A 146 -13.44 9.75 -4.30
CA GLY A 146 -13.57 11.11 -3.78
C GLY A 146 -12.69 11.41 -2.55
N LEU A 147 -11.88 10.46 -2.08
CA LEU A 147 -10.97 10.65 -0.94
C LEU A 147 -9.73 11.46 -1.33
N LYS A 148 -8.99 11.98 -0.35
CA LYS A 148 -7.65 12.54 -0.56
C LYS A 148 -6.64 11.40 -0.64
N TRP A 149 -6.33 10.96 -1.85
CA TRP A 149 -5.53 9.75 -2.06
C TRP A 149 -4.16 9.99 -2.71
N VAL A 150 -3.20 9.10 -2.43
CA VAL A 150 -1.94 8.96 -3.17
C VAL A 150 -1.71 7.48 -3.44
N ILE A 151 -1.42 7.12 -4.69
CA ILE A 151 -1.05 5.75 -5.06
C ILE A 151 0.47 5.72 -5.25
N VAL A 152 1.16 4.89 -4.49
CA VAL A 152 2.61 4.69 -4.56
C VAL A 152 2.88 3.41 -5.36
N ARG A 153 3.59 3.51 -6.48
CA ARG A 153 3.93 2.42 -7.38
C ARG A 153 5.44 2.11 -7.25
N PRO A 154 5.87 1.32 -6.27
CA PRO A 154 7.29 0.97 -6.17
C PRO A 154 7.74 0.08 -7.32
N VAL A 155 9.03 0.17 -7.64
CA VAL A 155 9.73 -0.86 -8.42
C VAL A 155 9.83 -2.18 -7.62
N GLY A 156 10.67 -3.13 -8.05
CA GLY A 156 10.82 -4.39 -7.33
C GLY A 156 11.18 -4.18 -5.85
N LEU A 157 10.60 -4.96 -4.95
CA LEU A 157 10.73 -4.74 -3.50
C LEU A 157 11.81 -5.64 -2.88
N ALA A 158 12.82 -5.03 -2.27
CA ALA A 158 13.87 -5.69 -1.51
C ALA A 158 13.77 -5.37 -0.01
N ASN A 159 14.37 -6.22 0.83
CA ASN A 159 14.61 -5.86 2.22
C ASN A 159 15.90 -5.05 2.29
N GLY A 160 15.94 -4.07 3.18
CA GLY A 160 17.09 -3.18 3.35
C GLY A 160 16.77 -2.07 4.35
N PRO A 161 17.79 -1.34 4.82
CA PRO A 161 17.59 -0.20 5.71
C PRO A 161 16.84 0.93 4.99
N LYS A 162 16.25 1.83 5.79
CA LYS A 162 15.78 3.12 5.31
C LYS A 162 17.00 3.99 4.97
N THR A 163 17.07 4.46 3.73
CA THR A 163 18.18 5.30 3.22
C THR A 163 17.75 6.72 2.89
N GLU A 164 16.48 6.92 2.55
CA GLU A 164 15.94 8.19 2.05
C GLU A 164 16.61 8.71 0.76
N THR A 165 17.32 7.84 0.02
CA THR A 165 18.03 8.19 -1.22
C THR A 165 17.21 7.94 -2.49
N TYR A 166 15.92 7.62 -2.33
CA TYR A 166 15.03 7.27 -3.43
C TYR A 166 14.56 8.49 -4.23
N ARG A 167 14.27 8.26 -5.50
CA ARG A 167 13.62 9.19 -6.43
C ARG A 167 12.14 8.83 -6.59
N PHE A 168 11.30 9.83 -6.83
CA PHE A 168 9.87 9.64 -7.05
C PHE A 168 9.33 10.61 -8.10
N GLY A 169 8.29 10.20 -8.84
CA GLY A 169 7.62 11.01 -9.85
C GLY A 169 6.52 10.25 -10.57
N GLU A 170 5.69 10.93 -11.36
CA GLU A 170 4.66 10.27 -12.19
C GLU A 170 5.28 9.47 -13.34
N SER A 171 6.47 9.89 -13.77
CA SER A 171 7.36 9.18 -14.69
C SER A 171 8.78 9.26 -14.17
N LEU A 172 9.52 8.15 -14.22
CA LEU A 172 10.93 8.09 -13.86
C LEU A 172 11.70 7.25 -14.87
N GLU A 173 12.89 7.71 -15.21
CA GLU A 173 13.87 6.86 -15.87
C GLU A 173 14.41 5.84 -14.87
N LEU A 174 14.19 4.57 -15.21
CA LEU A 174 14.61 3.42 -14.43
C LEU A 174 15.95 2.90 -14.95
N LYS A 175 16.89 2.68 -14.05
CA LYS A 175 18.19 2.10 -14.38
C LYS A 175 18.16 0.59 -14.17
N GLY A 176 18.72 -0.14 -15.12
CA GLY A 176 18.83 -1.61 -15.06
C GLY A 176 17.55 -2.35 -15.46
N LEU A 177 17.69 -3.66 -15.67
CA LEU A 177 16.61 -4.52 -16.17
C LEU A 177 15.53 -4.82 -15.10
N PHE A 178 15.93 -4.87 -13.83
CA PHE A 178 15.07 -5.15 -12.69
C PHE A 178 15.40 -4.20 -11.53
N PRO A 179 14.96 -2.93 -11.61
CA PRO A 179 15.20 -1.96 -10.53
C PRO A 179 14.53 -2.41 -9.23
N MET A 180 15.25 -2.24 -8.13
CA MET A 180 14.79 -2.63 -6.80
C MET A 180 14.83 -1.43 -5.84
N ILE A 181 13.92 -1.41 -4.88
CA ILE A 181 13.86 -0.42 -3.80
C ILE A 181 13.64 -1.13 -2.45
N ALA A 182 14.24 -0.57 -1.39
CA ALA A 182 14.04 -1.07 -0.04
C ALA A 182 12.60 -0.81 0.43
N ARG A 183 11.97 -1.82 1.03
CA ARG A 183 10.63 -1.67 1.65
C ARG A 183 10.59 -0.59 2.73
N ALA A 184 11.70 -0.38 3.42
CA ALA A 184 11.83 0.68 4.43
C ALA A 184 11.74 2.08 3.80
N ASP A 185 12.29 2.26 2.60
CA ASP A 185 12.21 3.51 1.84
C ASP A 185 10.80 3.76 1.26
N VAL A 186 10.14 2.70 0.78
CA VAL A 186 8.73 2.79 0.36
C VAL A 186 7.84 3.20 1.54
N ALA A 187 8.05 2.61 2.72
CA ALA A 187 7.32 2.96 3.93
C ALA A 187 7.56 4.42 4.34
N ASP A 188 8.81 4.88 4.33
CA ASP A 188 9.17 6.26 4.62
C ASP A 188 8.47 7.25 3.68
N PHE A 189 8.51 6.97 2.37
CA PHE A 189 7.85 7.80 1.38
C PHE A 189 6.34 7.86 1.60
N MET A 190 5.69 6.71 1.84
CA MET A 190 4.26 6.63 2.15
C MET A 190 3.89 7.46 3.38
N LEU A 191 4.70 7.42 4.45
CA LEU A 191 4.48 8.21 5.66
C LEU A 191 4.64 9.71 5.41
N LYS A 192 5.61 10.12 4.58
CA LYS A 192 5.75 11.53 4.14
C LYS A 192 4.50 12.03 3.41
N GLN A 193 3.76 11.15 2.74
CA GLN A 193 2.49 11.50 2.07
C GLN A 193 1.33 11.72 3.05
N LEU A 194 1.49 11.51 4.36
CA LEU A 194 0.42 11.82 5.32
C LEU A 194 0.23 13.34 5.52
N ARG A 195 1.29 14.14 5.30
CA ARG A 195 1.31 15.58 5.60
C ARG A 195 1.46 16.48 4.37
N SER A 196 1.95 15.94 3.26
CA SER A 196 2.21 16.72 2.03
C SER A 196 1.10 16.56 1.00
N ASP A 197 0.58 17.66 0.46
CA ASP A 197 -0.41 17.65 -0.62
C ASP A 197 0.21 17.68 -2.03
N VAL A 198 1.54 17.71 -2.16
CA VAL A 198 2.24 17.78 -3.46
C VAL A 198 1.87 16.64 -4.41
N ASN A 199 1.63 15.45 -3.85
CA ASN A 199 1.27 14.25 -4.59
C ASN A 199 -0.20 13.87 -4.49
N LEU A 200 -1.04 14.77 -3.99
CA LEU A 200 -2.47 14.51 -3.84
C LEU A 200 -3.10 14.18 -5.20
N HIS A 201 -3.85 13.08 -5.25
CA HIS A 201 -4.51 12.54 -6.43
C HIS A 201 -3.56 12.12 -7.56
N LYS A 202 -2.30 11.77 -7.21
CA LYS A 202 -1.30 11.27 -8.15
C LYS A 202 -0.94 9.80 -7.92
N MET A 203 -0.52 9.16 -9.01
CA MET A 203 0.13 7.86 -9.01
C MET A 203 1.62 8.09 -9.15
N VAL A 204 2.39 7.77 -8.11
CA VAL A 204 3.81 8.12 -8.02
C VAL A 204 4.65 6.86 -8.09
N LEU A 205 5.46 6.74 -9.14
CA LEU A 205 6.51 5.75 -9.25
C LEU A 205 7.63 6.11 -8.29
N ILE A 206 8.13 5.12 -7.54
CA ILE A 206 9.27 5.29 -6.61
C ILE A 206 10.34 4.23 -6.90
N ALA A 207 11.59 4.68 -7.00
CA ALA A 207 12.77 3.87 -7.31
C ALA A 207 14.02 4.49 -6.66
N ASN A 208 15.12 3.75 -6.60
CA ASN A 208 16.43 4.34 -6.30
C ASN A 208 17.00 5.06 -7.54
#